data_AF-K4A1M6-F1
#
_entry.id   AF-K4A1M6-F1
#
_cell.length_a   1.000
_cell.length_b   1.000
_cell.length_c   1.000
_cell.angle_alpha   90.00
_cell.angle_beta   90.00
_cell.angle_gamma   90.00
#
_symmetry.space_group_name_H-M   'P 1'
#
loop_
_entity.id
_entity.type
_entity.pdbx_description
1 polymer ?
#
loop_
_entity_poly.entity_id
_entity_poly.type
_entity_poly.pdbx_seq_one_letter_code
_entity_poly.pdbx_strand_id
1 'polypeptide(L)'
;MAHKLRKKPYRKFMRHVMKMMKKRIQEMKKRRTKQAEDEAKQLARENEAREKESRKKEARDKEAAKGDEFSIKRCISVINTMEVTKQEKTKAYAIFTKSKENRETFICASEQDQESALIWIRNEMA
;
A
#
# COMPACT_ATOMS: atom_id res chain seq x y z
N MET A 1 43.64 -6.56 67.94
CA MET A 1 43.21 -5.48 67.01
C MET A 1 43.86 -5.50 65.62
N ALA A 2 44.89 -6.33 65.35
CA ALA A 2 45.63 -6.32 64.08
C ALA A 2 44.86 -6.80 62.83
N HIS A 3 43.84 -7.66 63.00
CA HIS A 3 43.11 -8.28 61.88
C HIS A 3 42.24 -7.29 61.07
N LYS A 4 41.84 -6.15 61.66
CA LYS A 4 41.04 -5.10 61.00
C LYS A 4 41.88 -4.17 60.10
N LEU A 5 43.16 -3.96 60.43
CA LEU A 5 44.06 -3.06 59.69
C LEU A 5 44.52 -3.67 58.36
N ARG A 6 44.77 -4.98 58.32
CA ARG A 6 45.23 -5.71 57.13
C ARG A 6 44.15 -5.85 56.04
N LYS A 7 42.86 -5.78 56.40
CA LYS A 7 41.71 -5.84 55.46
C LYS A 7 41.29 -4.49 54.87
N LYS A 8 41.71 -3.35 55.45
CA LYS A 8 41.40 -2.00 54.92
C LYS A 8 41.91 -1.75 53.49
N PRO A 9 43.17 -2.06 53.13
CA PRO A 9 43.66 -1.86 51.76
C PRO A 9 42.93 -2.75 50.76
N TYR A 10 42.68 -4.02 51.10
CA TYR A 10 41.90 -4.95 50.27
C TYR A 10 40.46 -4.44 50.03
N ARG A 11 39.78 -3.92 51.06
CA ARG A 11 38.45 -3.31 50.92
C ARG A 11 38.44 -2.04 50.05
N LYS A 12 39.53 -1.27 50.04
CA LYS A 12 39.66 -0.06 49.18
C LYS A 12 39.90 -0.47 47.72
N PHE A 13 40.78 -1.44 47.50
CA PHE A 13 41.02 -2.04 46.18
C PHE A 13 39.74 -2.65 45.59
N MET A 14 39.02 -3.47 46.36
CA MET A 14 37.76 -4.07 45.89
C MET A 14 36.66 -3.04 45.59
N ARG A 15 36.59 -1.94 46.34
CA ARG A 15 35.68 -0.82 46.00
C ARG A 15 36.01 -0.19 44.66
N HIS A 16 37.30 -0.04 44.34
CA HIS A 16 37.74 0.50 43.05
C HIS A 16 37.40 -0.47 41.90
N VAL A 17 37.69 -1.76 42.07
CA VAL A 17 37.32 -2.81 41.10
C VAL A 17 35.82 -2.85 40.85
N MET A 18 34.99 -2.81 41.91
CA MET A 18 33.53 -2.75 41.76
C MET A 18 33.04 -1.49 41.03
N LYS A 19 33.70 -0.34 41.25
CA LYS A 19 33.37 0.91 40.54
C LYS A 19 33.67 0.79 39.04
N MET A 20 34.78 0.16 38.67
CA MET A 20 35.12 -0.10 37.26
C MET A 20 34.15 -1.09 36.62
N MET A 21 33.82 -2.19 37.30
CA MET A 21 32.84 -3.16 36.81
C MET A 21 31.45 -2.53 36.60
N LYS A 22 30.97 -1.71 37.56
CA LYS A 22 29.70 -0.99 37.43
C LYS A 22 29.68 -0.07 36.21
N LYS A 23 30.76 0.69 35.97
CA LYS A 23 30.88 1.53 34.77
C LYS A 23 30.83 0.70 33.48
N ARG A 24 31.57 -0.41 33.41
CA ARG A 24 31.59 -1.29 32.23
C ARG A 24 30.22 -1.91 31.95
N ILE A 25 29.51 -2.35 32.99
CA ILE A 25 28.14 -2.86 32.89
C ILE A 25 27.18 -1.77 32.39
N GLN A 26 27.31 -0.54 32.91
CA GLN A 26 26.47 0.58 32.49
C GLN A 26 26.69 0.92 31.02
N GLU A 27 27.94 0.97 30.56
CA GLU A 27 28.27 1.23 29.15
C GLU A 27 27.78 0.10 28.23
N MET A 28 27.91 -1.17 28.64
CA MET A 28 27.32 -2.28 27.89
C MET A 28 25.80 -2.16 27.78
N LYS A 29 25.10 -1.81 28.87
CA LYS A 29 23.65 -1.60 28.85
C LYS A 29 23.26 -0.48 27.90
N LYS A 30 23.95 0.68 27.95
CA LYS A 30 23.70 1.80 27.02
C LYS A 30 23.86 1.40 25.56
N ARG A 31 24.92 0.65 25.23
CA ARG A 31 25.16 0.17 23.86
C ARG A 31 24.05 -0.76 23.39
N ARG A 32 23.59 -1.69 24.25
CA ARG A 32 22.48 -2.59 23.95
C ARG A 32 21.17 -1.84 23.72
N THR A 33 20.86 -0.85 24.56
CA THR A 33 19.66 -0.01 24.39
C THR A 33 19.71 0.76 23.08
N LYS A 34 20.85 1.40 22.78
CA LYS A 34 21.02 2.13 21.52
C LYS A 34 20.88 1.21 20.30
N GLN A 35 21.49 0.03 20.36
CA GLN A 35 21.36 -0.97 19.29
C GLN A 35 19.90 -1.37 19.07
N ALA A 36 19.15 -1.66 20.15
CA ALA A 36 17.74 -2.01 20.05
C ALA A 36 16.88 -0.87 19.48
N GLU A 37 17.18 0.38 19.85
CA GLU A 37 16.50 1.56 19.28
C GLU A 37 16.77 1.73 17.78
N ASP A 38 18.02 1.52 17.35
CA ASP A 38 18.40 1.63 15.95
C ASP A 38 17.79 0.49 15.11
N GLU A 39 17.77 -0.74 15.62
CA GLU A 39 17.09 -1.88 15.00
C GLU A 39 15.57 -1.64 14.89
N ALA A 40 14.94 -1.12 15.94
CA ALA A 40 13.51 -0.80 15.91
C ALA A 40 13.18 0.28 14.87
N LYS A 41 14.02 1.32 14.74
CA LYS A 41 13.87 2.37 13.71
C LYS A 41 14.03 1.80 12.30
N GLN A 42 14.99 0.92 12.10
CA GLN A 42 15.21 0.28 10.79
C GLN A 42 14.01 -0.59 10.41
N LEU A 43 13.53 -1.42 11.33
CA LEU A 43 12.37 -2.28 11.09
C LEU A 43 11.11 -1.46 10.77
N ALA A 44 10.90 -0.34 11.47
CA ALA A 44 9.77 0.56 11.20
C ALA A 44 9.83 1.14 9.78
N ARG A 45 11.02 1.55 9.30
CA ARG A 45 11.21 2.07 7.94
C ARG A 45 10.97 1.01 6.88
N GLU A 46 11.46 -0.21 7.10
CA GLU A 46 11.26 -1.33 6.17
C GLU A 46 9.79 -1.73 6.06
N ASN A 47 9.07 -1.77 7.19
CA ASN A 47 7.63 -2.01 7.20
C ASN A 47 6.87 -0.91 6.47
N GLU A 48 7.19 0.36 6.71
CA GLU A 48 6.56 1.48 6.00
C GLU A 48 6.81 1.42 4.49
N ALA A 49 8.04 1.08 4.07
CA ALA A 49 8.37 0.92 2.65
C ALA A 49 7.57 -0.22 2.01
N ARG A 50 7.47 -1.37 2.68
CA ARG A 50 6.69 -2.53 2.23
C ARG A 50 5.20 -2.22 2.14
N GLU A 51 4.64 -1.49 3.11
CA GLU A 51 3.25 -1.05 3.07
C GLU A 51 2.99 -0.09 1.90
N LYS A 52 3.90 0.86 1.65
CA LYS A 52 3.78 1.77 0.50
C LYS A 52 3.86 1.01 -0.83
N GLU A 53 4.75 0.04 -0.94
CA GLU A 53 4.88 -0.79 -2.15
C GLU A 53 3.63 -1.66 -2.38
N SER A 54 3.14 -2.33 -1.35
CA SER A 54 1.93 -3.15 -1.43
C SER A 54 0.70 -2.32 -1.83
N ARG A 55 0.50 -1.14 -1.24
CA ARG A 55 -0.59 -0.23 -1.65
C ARG A 55 -0.47 0.22 -3.11
N LYS A 56 0.74 0.52 -3.59
CA LYS A 56 0.97 0.87 -5.00
C LYS A 56 0.67 -0.30 -5.93
N LYS A 57 1.07 -1.51 -5.54
CA LYS A 57 0.79 -2.73 -6.31
C LYS A 57 -0.73 -2.98 -6.37
N GLU A 58 -1.43 -2.91 -5.25
CA GLU A 58 -2.89 -3.04 -5.21
C GLU A 58 -3.60 -1.99 -6.07
N ALA A 59 -3.13 -0.74 -6.05
CA ALA A 59 -3.68 0.30 -6.91
C ALA A 59 -3.50 -0.04 -8.40
N ARG A 60 -2.30 -0.48 -8.79
CA ARG A 60 -2.01 -0.90 -10.16
C ARG A 60 -2.83 -2.12 -10.58
N ASP A 61 -2.98 -3.10 -9.71
CA ASP A 61 -3.75 -4.31 -9.98
C ASP A 61 -5.25 -3.98 -10.10
N LYS A 62 -5.79 -3.07 -9.28
CA LYS A 62 -7.15 -2.54 -9.42
C LYS A 62 -7.33 -1.77 -10.73
N GLU A 63 -6.36 -0.97 -11.14
CA GLU A 63 -6.40 -0.27 -12.44
C GLU A 63 -6.33 -1.24 -13.62
N ALA A 64 -5.52 -2.30 -13.52
CA ALA A 64 -5.40 -3.33 -14.54
C ALA A 64 -6.71 -4.14 -14.67
N ALA A 65 -7.31 -4.54 -13.54
CA ALA A 65 -8.60 -5.23 -13.53
C ALA A 65 -9.74 -4.37 -14.14
N LYS A 66 -9.77 -3.07 -13.83
CA LYS A 66 -10.72 -2.12 -14.46
C LYS A 66 -10.46 -1.91 -15.96
N GLY A 67 -9.25 -2.15 -16.45
CA GLY A 67 -8.89 -2.02 -17.86
C GLY A 67 -9.67 -2.96 -18.77
N ASP A 68 -9.95 -4.18 -18.29
CA ASP A 68 -10.72 -5.18 -19.02
C ASP A 68 -12.24 -5.01 -18.83
N GLU A 69 -12.66 -4.59 -17.63
CA GLU A 69 -14.08 -4.39 -17.28
C GLU A 69 -14.76 -3.33 -18.15
N PHE A 70 -14.07 -2.24 -18.50
CA PHE A 70 -14.59 -1.17 -19.38
C PHE A 70 -13.84 -1.10 -20.72
N SER A 71 -13.38 -2.24 -21.20
CA SER A 71 -12.69 -2.33 -22.49
C SER A 71 -13.64 -2.01 -23.66
N ILE A 72 -13.11 -1.39 -24.71
CA ILE A 72 -13.87 -1.13 -25.95
C ILE A 72 -14.49 -2.42 -26.49
N LYS A 73 -13.75 -3.53 -26.39
CA LYS A 73 -14.22 -4.86 -26.83
C LYS A 73 -15.48 -5.30 -26.07
N ARG A 74 -15.56 -5.08 -24.76
CA ARG A 74 -16.77 -5.37 -23.97
C ARG A 74 -17.92 -4.47 -24.38
N CYS A 75 -17.70 -3.16 -24.51
CA CYS A 75 -18.75 -2.23 -24.97
C CYS A 75 -19.32 -2.63 -26.33
N ILE A 76 -18.46 -3.02 -27.29
CA ILE A 76 -18.88 -3.53 -28.61
C ILE A 76 -19.70 -4.81 -28.46
N SER A 77 -19.28 -5.74 -27.58
CA SER A 77 -20.03 -6.98 -27.35
C SER A 77 -21.44 -6.69 -26.82
N VAL A 78 -21.56 -5.79 -25.83
CA VAL A 78 -22.84 -5.46 -25.19
C VAL A 78 -23.78 -4.70 -26.13
N ILE A 79 -23.30 -3.69 -26.85
CA ILE A 79 -24.15 -2.97 -27.82
C ILE A 79 -24.59 -3.87 -28.98
N ASN A 80 -23.85 -4.94 -29.26
CA ASN A 80 -24.23 -5.92 -30.27
C ASN A 80 -25.36 -6.86 -29.85
N THR A 81 -25.60 -7.03 -28.55
CA THR A 81 -26.74 -7.81 -28.03
C THR A 81 -28.00 -6.98 -27.88
N MET A 82 -27.91 -5.65 -27.99
CA MET A 82 -29.05 -4.73 -27.92
C MET A 82 -29.70 -4.50 -29.29
N GLU A 83 -30.97 -4.12 -29.29
CA GLU A 83 -31.71 -3.78 -30.50
C GLU A 83 -31.36 -2.36 -30.99
N VAL A 84 -30.30 -2.29 -31.80
CA VAL A 84 -29.80 -1.04 -32.40
C VAL A 84 -29.49 -1.20 -33.90
N THR A 85 -29.71 -0.12 -34.65
CA THR A 85 -29.40 -0.07 -36.08
C THR A 85 -27.88 -0.06 -36.34
N LYS A 86 -27.46 -0.43 -37.55
CA LYS A 86 -26.03 -0.38 -37.95
C LYS A 86 -25.44 1.04 -37.84
N GLN A 87 -26.25 2.06 -38.10
CA GLN A 87 -25.85 3.45 -37.98
C GLN A 87 -25.63 3.85 -36.51
N GLU A 88 -26.56 3.48 -35.62
CA GLU A 88 -26.39 3.69 -34.17
C GLU A 88 -25.14 2.95 -33.65
N LYS A 89 -24.91 1.70 -34.06
CA LYS A 89 -23.68 0.96 -33.66
C LYS A 89 -22.41 1.72 -34.01
N THR A 90 -22.34 2.26 -35.22
CA THR A 90 -21.16 3.01 -35.69
C THR A 90 -20.95 4.28 -34.87
N LYS A 91 -22.03 5.02 -34.56
CA LYS A 91 -21.96 6.21 -33.69
C LYS A 91 -21.57 5.84 -32.25
N ALA A 92 -22.05 4.71 -31.73
CA ALA A 92 -21.73 4.23 -30.39
C ALA A 92 -20.24 3.88 -30.27
N TYR A 93 -19.63 3.30 -31.30
CA TYR A 93 -18.19 3.03 -31.32
C TYR A 93 -17.38 4.33 -31.19
N ALA A 94 -17.79 5.41 -31.87
CA ALA A 94 -17.16 6.71 -31.70
C ALA A 94 -17.27 7.20 -30.24
N ILE A 95 -18.43 7.06 -29.61
CA ILE A 95 -18.65 7.41 -28.20
C ILE A 95 -17.72 6.61 -27.26
N PHE A 96 -17.57 5.31 -27.49
CA PHE A 96 -16.68 4.45 -26.67
C PHE A 96 -15.20 4.79 -26.84
N THR A 97 -14.79 5.26 -28.02
CA THR A 97 -13.40 5.68 -28.26
C THR A 97 -13.05 7.05 -27.68
N LYS A 98 -14.04 7.90 -27.41
CA LYS A 98 -13.83 9.27 -26.91
C LYS A 98 -13.30 9.32 -25.48
N SER A 99 -13.79 8.46 -24.57
CA SER A 99 -13.40 8.51 -23.16
C SER A 99 -13.53 7.16 -22.46
N LYS A 100 -12.88 7.00 -21.31
CA LYS A 100 -13.03 5.82 -20.46
C LYS A 100 -14.35 5.90 -19.69
N GLU A 101 -14.72 7.10 -19.29
CA GLU A 101 -15.93 7.45 -18.53
C GLU A 101 -17.20 7.08 -19.31
N ASN A 102 -17.21 7.27 -20.63
CA ASN A 102 -18.31 6.85 -21.50
C ASN A 102 -18.49 5.34 -21.53
N ARG A 103 -17.38 4.59 -21.53
CA ARG A 103 -17.39 3.12 -21.51
C ARG A 103 -17.89 2.60 -20.17
N GLU A 104 -17.41 3.20 -19.08
CA GLU A 104 -17.85 2.88 -17.71
C GLU A 104 -19.34 3.16 -17.54
N THR A 105 -19.81 4.34 -17.96
CA THR A 105 -21.23 4.72 -17.89
C THR A 105 -22.11 3.76 -18.67
N PHE A 106 -21.73 3.42 -19.91
CA PHE A 106 -22.49 2.49 -20.73
C PHE A 106 -22.58 1.09 -20.12
N ILE A 107 -21.45 0.53 -19.66
CA ILE A 107 -21.43 -0.82 -19.07
C ILE A 107 -22.26 -0.84 -17.78
N CYS A 108 -22.05 0.12 -16.87
CA CYS A 108 -22.80 0.22 -15.61
C CYS A 108 -24.31 0.37 -15.86
N ALA A 109 -24.72 1.21 -16.81
CA ALA A 109 -26.13 1.33 -17.19
C ALA A 109 -26.66 0.01 -17.76
N SER A 110 -25.91 -0.63 -18.68
CA SER A 110 -26.35 -1.86 -19.35
C SER A 110 -26.51 -3.07 -18.44
N GLU A 111 -25.74 -3.13 -17.35
CA GLU A 111 -25.82 -4.21 -16.34
C GLU A 111 -27.03 -4.05 -15.41
N GLN A 112 -27.51 -2.82 -15.22
CA GLN A 112 -28.69 -2.52 -14.41
C GLN A 112 -29.96 -2.56 -15.26
N ASP A 113 -29.96 -1.85 -16.38
CA ASP A 113 -31.07 -1.74 -17.32
C ASP A 113 -30.57 -1.38 -18.73
N GLN A 114 -30.78 -2.30 -19.66
CA GLN A 114 -30.39 -2.11 -21.05
C GLN A 114 -31.15 -0.97 -21.74
N GLU A 115 -32.40 -0.70 -21.35
CA GLU A 115 -33.19 0.36 -21.97
C GLU A 115 -32.65 1.74 -21.58
N SER A 116 -32.34 1.95 -20.31
CA SER A 116 -31.63 3.15 -19.82
C SER A 116 -30.29 3.36 -20.51
N ALA A 117 -29.52 2.29 -20.74
CA ALA A 117 -28.25 2.38 -21.47
C ALA A 117 -28.43 2.82 -22.93
N LEU A 118 -29.49 2.35 -23.60
CA LEU A 118 -29.82 2.75 -24.97
C LEU A 118 -30.30 4.20 -25.05
N ILE A 119 -31.13 4.63 -24.11
CA ILE A 119 -31.57 6.03 -24.02
C ILE A 119 -30.36 6.95 -23.84
N TRP A 120 -29.45 6.59 -22.93
CA TRP A 120 -28.22 7.35 -22.71
C TRP A 120 -27.36 7.44 -23.98
N ILE A 121 -27.12 6.30 -24.66
CA ILE A 121 -26.36 6.27 -25.91
C ILE A 121 -26.99 7.16 -26.99
N ARG A 122 -28.32 7.12 -27.15
CA ARG A 122 -29.03 7.92 -28.16
C ARG A 122 -28.94 9.42 -27.86
N ASN A 123 -28.99 9.81 -26.59
CA ASN A 123 -28.81 11.19 -26.17
C ASN A 123 -27.40 11.69 -26.47
N GLU A 124 -26.38 10.85 -26.30
CA GLU A 124 -24.98 11.20 -26.57
C GLU A 124 -24.65 11.29 -28.08
N MET A 125 -25.51 10.73 -28.94
CA MET A 125 -25.41 10.82 -30.41
C MET A 125 -26.08 12.05 -31.01
N ALA A 126 -26.96 12.73 -30.25
CA ALA A 126 -27.71 13.89 -30.69
C ALA A 126 -26.81 15.13 -30.78
#